data_AF-X1RQ23-F1
#
_entry.id   AF-X1RQ23-F1
#
_cell.length_a   1.000
_cell.length_b   1.000
_cell.length_c   1.000
_cell.angle_alpha   90.00
_cell.angle_beta   90.00
_cell.angle_gamma   90.00
#
_symmetry.space_group_name_H-M   'P 1'
#
loop_
_entity.id
_entity.type
_entity.pdbx_description
1 polymer ?
#
loop_
_entity_poly.entity_id
_entity_poly.type
_entity_poly.pdbx_seq_one_letter_code
_entity_poly.pdbx_strand_id
1 'polypeptide(L)'
;MHQLKLINFLLSGIVIITLSTCSLKKEEMSVNEKTPMVICFDVEDYTSPESAGMDDIPKWLAEIMSDEGVTGSFFVIGEKARMMEKRGRKDVIEAMARHDIGSHTNFGSIHPTVTEILEYASWDMGKETMLKNETTGFDDLERIFGQRPANLARHGGSYGPQLTGALSQMNAGYVYSPVSLPGHNAVWFCNTLNFQDYTF
;
A
#
# COMPACT_ATOMS: atom_id res chain seq x y z
N MET A 1 29.94 12.37 -77.93
CA MET A 1 30.95 11.29 -77.85
C MET A 1 31.12 10.87 -76.40
N HIS A 2 30.91 9.56 -76.15
CA HIS A 2 31.34 8.75 -74.99
C HIS A 2 30.71 9.05 -73.61
N GLN A 3 30.23 8.11 -72.78
CA GLN A 3 30.01 6.65 -72.74
C GLN A 3 28.95 6.49 -71.61
N LEU A 4 27.85 5.73 -71.75
CA LEU A 4 27.73 4.31 -71.35
C LEU A 4 28.13 4.12 -69.85
N LYS A 5 27.28 3.72 -68.89
CA LYS A 5 26.61 2.41 -68.78
C LYS A 5 25.87 2.24 -67.43
N LEU A 6 24.76 1.48 -67.48
CA LEU A 6 24.29 0.47 -66.48
C LEU A 6 23.63 1.00 -65.17
N ILE A 7 22.54 0.47 -64.61
CA ILE A 7 21.89 -0.86 -64.63
C ILE A 7 20.40 -0.76 -64.19
N ASN A 8 19.55 -1.51 -64.91
CA ASN A 8 18.30 -2.25 -64.61
C ASN A 8 17.30 -1.76 -63.53
N PHE A 9 16.01 -1.51 -63.82
CA PHE A 9 14.93 -2.32 -64.44
C PHE A 9 14.40 -3.44 -63.54
N LEU A 10 13.10 -3.39 -63.22
CA LEU A 10 12.10 -4.45 -62.93
C LEU A 10 11.10 -3.94 -61.87
N LEU A 11 9.92 -3.45 -62.28
CA LEU A 11 8.70 -4.20 -62.62
C LEU A 11 7.85 -4.60 -61.39
N SER A 12 6.59 -4.14 -61.46
CA SER A 12 5.39 -4.85 -61.02
C SER A 12 5.17 -5.07 -59.52
N GLY A 13 4.18 -4.38 -58.97
CA GLY A 13 3.59 -4.73 -57.68
C GLY A 13 2.37 -3.89 -57.38
N ILE A 14 1.23 -4.23 -57.98
CA ILE A 14 -0.10 -3.78 -57.57
C ILE A 14 -0.27 -4.14 -56.08
N VAL A 15 -0.35 -3.12 -55.22
CA VAL A 15 -0.72 -3.32 -53.80
C VAL A 15 -2.24 -3.25 -53.72
N ILE A 16 -2.88 -4.41 -53.73
CA ILE A 16 -4.28 -4.57 -53.35
C ILE A 16 -4.34 -4.35 -51.84
N ILE A 17 -4.91 -3.23 -51.42
CA ILE A 17 -5.30 -3.01 -50.03
C ILE A 17 -6.55 -3.87 -49.80
N THR A 18 -6.36 -5.12 -49.35
CA THR A 18 -7.45 -5.88 -48.76
C THR A 18 -7.81 -5.23 -47.44
N LEU A 19 -8.94 -4.51 -47.41
CA LEU A 19 -9.67 -4.18 -46.19
C LEU A 19 -10.08 -5.49 -45.52
N SER A 20 -9.15 -6.07 -44.77
CA SER A 20 -9.48 -7.14 -43.84
C SER A 20 -10.31 -6.48 -42.75
N THR A 21 -11.62 -6.68 -42.79
CA THR A 21 -12.51 -6.33 -41.68
C THR A 21 -12.00 -7.09 -40.47
N CYS A 22 -11.20 -6.42 -39.65
CA CYS A 22 -10.85 -6.89 -38.32
C CYS A 22 -12.15 -6.87 -37.52
N SER A 23 -12.92 -7.95 -37.64
CA SER A 23 -14.02 -8.24 -36.75
C SER A 23 -13.35 -8.47 -35.40
N LEU A 24 -13.28 -7.40 -34.60
CA LEU A 24 -12.94 -7.48 -33.19
C LEU A 24 -13.87 -8.54 -32.61
N LYS A 25 -13.33 -9.75 -32.37
CA LYS A 25 -14.01 -10.75 -31.58
C LYS A 25 -14.30 -10.06 -30.26
N LYS A 26 -15.58 -9.82 -29.99
CA LYS A 26 -16.04 -9.47 -28.66
C LYS A 26 -15.62 -10.66 -27.80
N GLU A 27 -14.57 -10.49 -27.00
CA GLU A 27 -14.21 -11.49 -26.00
C GLU A 27 -15.45 -11.68 -25.13
N GLU A 28 -16.02 -12.88 -25.20
CA GLU A 28 -17.02 -13.30 -24.23
C GLU A 28 -16.30 -13.32 -22.88
N MET A 29 -16.57 -12.29 -22.07
CA MET A 29 -16.14 -12.24 -20.68
C MET A 29 -16.60 -13.53 -20.01
N SER A 30 -15.62 -14.35 -19.61
CA SER A 30 -15.91 -15.60 -18.94
C SER A 30 -16.63 -15.32 -17.63
N VAL A 31 -17.83 -15.87 -17.48
CA VAL A 31 -18.62 -15.83 -16.25
C VAL A 31 -17.97 -16.76 -15.22
N ASN A 32 -16.83 -16.35 -14.64
CA ASN A 32 -16.36 -16.78 -13.32
C ASN A 32 -15.13 -15.98 -12.82
N GLU A 33 -14.99 -14.69 -13.14
CA GLU A 33 -13.89 -13.91 -12.59
C GLU A 33 -14.24 -13.47 -11.17
N LYS A 34 -13.63 -14.11 -10.17
CA LYS A 34 -13.76 -13.69 -8.78
C LYS A 34 -13.09 -12.33 -8.62
N THR A 35 -13.82 -11.34 -8.13
CA THR A 35 -13.23 -10.03 -7.79
C THR A 35 -12.32 -10.20 -6.57
N PRO A 36 -11.00 -9.94 -6.68
CA PRO A 36 -10.13 -9.93 -5.51
C PRO A 36 -10.55 -8.80 -4.57
N MET A 37 -10.65 -9.11 -3.28
CA MET A 37 -11.03 -8.16 -2.23
C MET A 37 -9.99 -8.21 -1.12
N VAL A 38 -9.60 -7.03 -0.64
CA VAL A 38 -8.79 -6.85 0.56
C VAL A 38 -9.62 -6.06 1.55
N ILE A 39 -9.69 -6.54 2.80
CA ILE A 39 -10.46 -5.89 3.86
C ILE A 39 -9.45 -5.32 4.86
N CYS A 40 -9.41 -3.99 4.93
CA CYS A 40 -8.47 -3.25 5.77
C CYS A 40 -9.19 -2.65 6.98
N PHE A 41 -8.53 -2.67 8.13
CA PHE A 41 -8.99 -2.03 9.36
C PHE A 41 -7.89 -1.13 9.90
N ASP A 42 -8.16 0.18 9.97
CA ASP A 42 -7.26 1.11 10.64
C ASP A 42 -7.54 1.09 12.15
N VAL A 43 -6.54 0.68 12.93
CA VAL A 43 -6.64 0.50 14.39
C VAL A 43 -5.96 1.69 15.07
N GLU A 44 -6.76 2.75 15.29
CA GLU A 44 -6.20 4.10 15.51
C GLU A 44 -6.40 4.67 16.91
N ASP A 45 -7.43 4.28 17.66
CA ASP A 45 -7.75 4.99 18.91
C ASP A 45 -6.81 4.61 20.07
N TYR A 46 -5.84 5.48 20.35
CA TYR A 46 -4.97 5.43 21.53
C TYR A 46 -5.29 6.53 22.55
N THR A 47 -6.41 7.24 22.39
CA THR A 47 -6.76 8.41 23.22
C THR A 47 -7.87 8.14 24.22
N SER A 48 -8.83 7.27 23.87
CA SER A 48 -9.94 6.97 24.77
C SER A 48 -9.47 6.25 26.03
N PRO A 49 -10.09 6.54 27.19
CA PRO A 49 -9.85 5.74 28.39
C PRO A 49 -10.30 4.30 28.18
N GLU A 50 -9.69 3.37 28.91
CA GLU A 50 -10.02 1.94 28.82
C GLU A 50 -11.52 1.67 29.06
N SER A 51 -12.16 2.45 29.94
CA SER A 51 -13.59 2.35 30.23
C SER A 51 -14.52 2.63 29.04
N ALA A 52 -14.00 3.23 27.95
CA ALA A 52 -14.77 3.42 26.73
C ALA A 52 -14.91 2.14 25.89
N GLY A 53 -14.08 1.10 26.15
CA GLY A 53 -14.18 -0.19 25.45
C GLY A 53 -13.68 -0.17 24.00
N MET A 54 -12.93 0.86 23.58
CA MET A 54 -12.46 0.98 22.18
C MET A 54 -11.46 -0.11 21.76
N ASP A 55 -10.82 -0.77 22.72
CA ASP A 55 -9.94 -1.93 22.48
C ASP A 55 -10.72 -3.20 22.09
N ASP A 56 -12.03 -3.27 22.36
CA ASP A 56 -12.85 -4.46 22.05
C ASP A 56 -13.24 -4.54 20.57
N ILE A 57 -13.31 -3.40 19.88
CA ILE A 57 -13.69 -3.32 18.47
C ILE A 57 -12.72 -4.09 17.56
N PRO A 58 -11.39 -3.87 17.60
CA PRO A 58 -10.47 -4.63 16.75
C PRO A 58 -10.49 -6.13 17.03
N LYS A 59 -10.71 -6.54 18.28
CA LYS A 59 -10.90 -7.95 18.63
C LYS A 59 -12.16 -8.52 17.97
N TRP A 60 -13.29 -7.84 18.12
CA TRP A 60 -14.55 -8.29 17.55
C TRP A 60 -14.46 -8.44 16.03
N LEU A 61 -13.83 -7.49 15.34
CA LEU A 61 -13.59 -7.57 13.89
C LEU A 61 -12.66 -8.73 13.54
N ALA A 62 -11.55 -8.92 14.26
CA ALA A 62 -10.64 -10.04 14.03
C ALA A 62 -11.29 -11.41 14.26
N GLU A 63 -12.20 -11.52 15.23
CA GLU A 63 -12.98 -12.73 15.48
C GLU A 63 -13.97 -13.00 14.33
N ILE A 64 -14.72 -12.00 13.86
CA ILE A 64 -15.60 -12.13 12.68
C ILE A 64 -14.81 -12.62 11.47
N MET A 65 -13.66 -11.99 11.18
CA MET A 65 -12.82 -12.39 10.05
C MET A 65 -12.35 -13.85 10.18
N SER A 66 -12.00 -14.28 11.41
CA SER A 66 -11.62 -15.68 11.68
C SER A 66 -12.80 -16.64 11.46
N ASP A 67 -13.98 -16.29 11.96
CA ASP A 67 -15.20 -17.11 11.88
C ASP A 67 -15.67 -17.29 10.43
N GLU A 68 -15.54 -16.26 9.60
CA GLU A 68 -15.86 -16.29 8.17
C GLU A 68 -14.74 -16.88 7.30
N GLY A 69 -13.59 -17.23 7.90
CA GLY A 69 -12.44 -17.78 7.16
C GLY A 69 -11.78 -16.79 6.20
N VAL A 70 -11.86 -15.48 6.49
CA VAL A 70 -11.27 -14.40 5.70
C VAL A 70 -10.11 -13.76 6.45
N THR A 71 -9.02 -13.45 5.78
CA THR A 71 -7.91 -12.68 6.37
C THR A 71 -8.22 -11.18 6.32
N GLY A 72 -8.18 -10.51 7.46
CA GLY A 72 -8.16 -9.04 7.53
C GLY A 72 -6.74 -8.49 7.49
N SER A 73 -6.57 -7.24 7.05
CA SER A 73 -5.33 -6.46 7.21
C SER A 73 -5.56 -5.38 8.25
N PHE A 74 -4.97 -5.53 9.43
CA PHE A 74 -5.09 -4.58 10.54
C PHE A 74 -3.89 -3.64 10.51
N PHE A 75 -4.12 -2.39 10.10
CA PHE A 75 -3.11 -1.35 10.13
C PHE A 75 -3.12 -0.70 11.51
N VAL A 76 -2.11 -0.99 12.32
CA VAL A 76 -2.06 -0.59 13.73
C VAL A 76 -1.12 0.59 13.93
N ILE A 77 -1.59 1.63 14.61
CA ILE A 77 -0.72 2.72 15.07
C ILE A 77 0.22 2.18 16.15
N GLY A 78 1.52 2.48 16.07
CA GLY A 78 2.51 2.00 17.04
C GLY A 78 2.12 2.34 18.49
N GLU A 79 1.63 3.55 18.73
CA GLU A 79 1.15 3.98 20.06
C GLU A 79 -0.08 3.20 20.53
N LYS A 80 -0.99 2.85 19.61
CA LYS A 80 -2.14 1.97 19.91
C LYS A 80 -1.66 0.58 20.33
N ALA A 81 -0.68 0.02 19.64
CA ALA A 81 -0.10 -1.28 20.02
C ALA A 81 0.52 -1.24 21.43
N ARG A 82 1.37 -0.23 21.71
CA ARG A 82 1.96 -0.02 23.04
C ARG A 82 0.92 0.17 24.13
N MET A 83 -0.15 0.90 23.84
CA MET A 83 -1.26 1.11 24.77
C MET A 83 -1.97 -0.21 25.11
N MET A 84 -2.31 -1.03 24.10
CA MET A 84 -2.96 -2.34 24.32
C MET A 84 -2.06 -3.28 25.12
N GLU A 85 -0.76 -3.30 24.84
CA GLU A 85 0.22 -4.05 25.62
C GLU A 85 0.25 -3.59 27.08
N LYS A 86 0.32 -2.27 27.33
CA LYS A 86 0.31 -1.69 28.67
C LYS A 86 -0.97 -1.99 29.44
N ARG A 87 -2.12 -2.05 28.76
CA ARG A 87 -3.43 -2.43 29.34
C ARG A 87 -3.56 -3.93 29.56
N GLY A 88 -2.60 -4.75 29.13
CA GLY A 88 -2.66 -6.20 29.25
C GLY A 88 -3.71 -6.83 28.35
N ARG A 89 -4.11 -6.18 27.25
CA ARG A 89 -5.11 -6.66 26.26
C ARG A 89 -4.54 -7.73 25.34
N LYS A 90 -3.97 -8.78 25.94
CA LYS A 90 -3.41 -9.93 25.22
C LYS A 90 -4.47 -10.61 24.36
N ASP A 91 -5.71 -10.65 24.83
CA ASP A 91 -6.85 -11.20 24.10
C ASP A 91 -7.09 -10.49 22.75
N VAL A 92 -6.92 -9.17 22.70
CA VAL A 92 -7.06 -8.37 21.47
C VAL A 92 -5.86 -8.58 20.56
N ILE A 93 -4.65 -8.52 21.13
CA ILE A 93 -3.40 -8.70 20.39
C ILE A 93 -3.38 -10.08 19.72
N GLU A 94 -3.69 -11.13 20.46
CA GLU A 94 -3.77 -12.51 19.96
C GLU A 94 -4.87 -12.70 18.91
N ALA A 95 -5.99 -11.98 19.03
CA ALA A 95 -7.04 -12.02 18.02
C ALA A 95 -6.58 -11.40 16.69
N MET A 96 -6.01 -10.20 16.73
CA MET A 96 -5.47 -9.55 15.53
C MET A 96 -4.27 -10.30 14.95
N ALA A 97 -3.40 -10.88 15.78
CA ALA A 97 -2.20 -11.59 15.32
C ALA A 97 -2.50 -12.88 14.52
N ARG A 98 -3.76 -13.30 14.40
CA ARG A 98 -4.20 -14.35 13.46
C ARG A 98 -4.34 -13.84 12.02
N HIS A 99 -4.27 -12.52 11.83
CA HIS A 99 -4.48 -11.80 10.58
C HIS A 99 -3.21 -11.06 10.16
N ASP A 100 -3.27 -10.37 9.02
CA ASP A 100 -2.16 -9.53 8.54
C ASP A 100 -2.06 -8.25 9.40
N ILE A 101 -0.83 -7.92 9.81
CA ILE A 101 -0.54 -6.72 10.63
C ILE A 101 0.27 -5.74 9.79
N GLY A 102 -0.36 -4.61 9.47
CA GLY A 102 0.28 -3.47 8.82
C GLY A 102 0.63 -2.37 9.83
N SER A 103 1.56 -1.49 9.47
CA SER A 103 1.80 -0.26 10.24
C SER A 103 0.83 0.82 9.81
N HIS A 104 0.29 1.60 10.75
CA HIS A 104 -0.49 2.80 10.45
C HIS A 104 0.21 4.07 10.95
N THR A 105 1.54 4.14 10.77
CA THR A 105 2.49 5.08 11.40
C THR A 105 2.80 4.79 12.88
N ASN A 106 3.97 5.21 13.34
CA ASN A 106 4.38 4.99 14.74
C ASN A 106 3.52 5.77 15.76
N PHE A 107 3.22 7.04 15.47
CA PHE A 107 2.61 7.96 16.45
C PHE A 107 1.24 8.51 16.04
N GLY A 108 0.72 8.16 14.87
CA GLY A 108 -0.61 8.59 14.43
C GLY A 108 -0.73 10.12 14.33
N SER A 109 -1.76 10.65 14.98
CA SER A 109 -2.06 12.08 15.13
C SER A 109 -1.35 12.75 16.31
N ILE A 110 -0.39 12.10 16.99
CA ILE A 110 0.43 12.79 18.00
C ILE A 110 1.39 13.75 17.28
N HIS A 111 1.32 15.02 17.64
CA HIS A 111 2.17 16.05 17.05
C HIS A 111 3.64 15.92 17.49
N PRO A 112 4.62 16.16 16.59
CA PRO A 112 4.40 16.49 15.18
C PRO A 112 4.02 15.26 14.35
N THR A 113 2.99 15.41 13.53
CA THR A 113 2.53 14.44 12.53
C THR A 113 3.55 14.30 11.40
N VAL A 114 3.40 13.27 10.56
CA VAL A 114 4.27 13.07 9.37
C VAL A 114 4.36 14.35 8.52
N THR A 115 3.26 15.05 8.27
CA THR A 115 3.26 16.27 7.46
C THR A 115 4.05 17.39 8.13
N GLU A 116 3.86 17.60 9.43
CA GLU A 116 4.58 18.66 10.18
C GLU A 116 6.07 18.38 10.29
N ILE A 117 6.46 17.10 10.46
CA ILE A 117 7.87 16.70 10.45
C ILE A 117 8.50 17.00 9.08
N LEU A 118 7.76 16.76 7.99
CA LEU A 118 8.28 16.83 6.64
C LEU A 118 8.13 18.20 5.95
N GLU A 119 7.32 19.10 6.49
CA GLU A 119 6.98 20.41 5.89
C GLU A 119 8.23 21.23 5.51
N TYR A 120 9.23 21.27 6.40
CA TYR A 120 10.47 22.03 6.20
C TYR A 120 11.71 21.13 6.04
N ALA A 121 11.53 19.82 5.97
CA ALA A 121 12.63 18.88 5.89
C ALA A 121 13.19 18.80 4.45
N SER A 122 14.52 18.77 4.34
CA SER A 122 15.15 18.35 3.08
C SER A 122 14.82 16.88 2.79
N TRP A 123 15.08 16.44 1.56
CA TRP A 123 14.90 15.03 1.17
C TRP A 123 15.64 14.07 2.11
N ASP A 124 16.94 14.30 2.33
CA ASP A 124 17.77 13.41 3.12
C ASP A 124 17.44 13.46 4.61
N MET A 125 17.23 14.65 5.17
CA MET A 125 16.82 14.82 6.57
C MET A 125 15.46 14.16 6.82
N GLY A 126 14.47 14.39 5.94
CA GLY A 126 13.13 13.83 6.10
C GLY A 126 13.14 12.31 6.03
N LYS A 127 13.88 11.72 5.07
CA LYS A 127 14.01 10.26 4.97
C LYS A 127 14.65 9.67 6.22
N GLU A 128 15.75 10.24 6.71
CA GLU A 128 16.44 9.73 7.91
C GLU A 128 15.53 9.81 9.14
N THR A 129 14.80 10.92 9.28
CA THR A 129 13.84 11.12 10.37
C THR A 129 12.71 10.09 10.31
N MET A 130 12.13 9.88 9.12
CA MET A 130 11.07 8.87 8.92
C MET A 130 11.59 7.45 9.11
N LEU A 131 12.80 7.14 8.62
CA LEU A 131 13.39 5.82 8.81
C LEU A 131 13.53 5.49 10.30
N LYS A 132 14.09 6.41 11.09
CA LYS A 132 14.24 6.22 12.54
C LYS A 132 12.87 6.08 13.21
N ASN A 133 11.93 6.97 12.88
CA ASN A 133 10.60 6.97 13.50
C ASN A 133 9.83 5.68 13.20
N GLU A 134 9.68 5.35 11.92
CA GLU A 134 8.86 4.23 11.50
C GLU A 134 9.53 2.89 11.79
N THR A 135 10.86 2.78 11.78
CA THR A 135 11.55 1.56 12.25
C THR A 135 11.19 1.25 13.69
N THR A 136 11.15 2.26 14.57
CA THR A 136 10.75 2.07 15.97
C THR A 136 9.32 1.51 16.06
N GLY A 137 8.39 2.05 15.27
CA GLY A 137 7.01 1.55 15.21
C GLY A 137 6.93 0.11 14.68
N PHE A 138 7.66 -0.21 13.61
CA PHE A 138 7.70 -1.56 13.03
C PHE A 138 8.27 -2.58 14.01
N ASP A 139 9.35 -2.24 14.71
CA ASP A 139 9.99 -3.12 15.69
C ASP A 139 9.06 -3.39 16.89
N ASP A 140 8.32 -2.38 17.34
CA ASP A 140 7.28 -2.56 18.36
C ASP A 140 6.15 -3.47 17.89
N LEU A 141 5.66 -3.28 16.65
CA LEU A 141 4.62 -4.15 16.09
C LEU A 141 5.10 -5.59 15.95
N GLU A 142 6.32 -5.80 15.47
CA GLU A 142 6.94 -7.13 15.37
C GLU A 142 7.04 -7.81 16.75
N ARG A 143 7.47 -7.06 17.76
CA ARG A 143 7.57 -7.56 19.14
C ARG A 143 6.21 -7.88 19.76
N ILE A 144 5.20 -7.04 19.54
CA ILE A 144 3.88 -7.15 20.18
C ILE A 144 3.01 -8.20 19.50
N PHE A 145 3.00 -8.22 18.17
CA PHE A 145 2.15 -9.13 17.38
C PHE A 145 2.87 -10.39 16.89
N GLY A 146 4.20 -10.44 16.99
CA GLY A 146 5.01 -11.52 16.44
C GLY A 146 5.14 -11.48 14.92
N GLN A 147 4.73 -10.38 14.28
CA GLN A 147 4.71 -10.19 12.83
C GLN A 147 5.32 -8.85 12.45
N ARG A 148 6.40 -8.85 11.66
CA ARG A 148 6.96 -7.62 11.11
C ARG A 148 6.06 -7.09 9.99
N PRO A 149 5.57 -5.83 10.05
CA PRO A 149 4.74 -5.29 8.99
C PRO A 149 5.46 -5.28 7.64
N ALA A 150 4.76 -5.70 6.58
CA ALA A 150 5.26 -5.61 5.20
C ALA A 150 4.92 -4.26 4.54
N ASN A 151 4.05 -3.47 5.17
CA ASN A 151 3.49 -2.25 4.61
C ASN A 151 3.19 -1.22 5.70
N LEU A 152 3.15 0.05 5.29
CA LEU A 152 2.64 1.16 6.09
C LEU A 152 1.48 1.81 5.34
N ALA A 153 0.33 1.93 6.00
CA ALA A 153 -0.82 2.69 5.54
C ALA A 153 -0.77 4.14 6.04
N ARG A 154 -1.15 5.07 5.16
CA ARG A 154 -1.18 6.50 5.45
C ARG A 154 -2.25 6.85 6.50
N HIS A 155 -1.84 7.48 7.59
CA HIS A 155 -2.74 8.04 8.59
C HIS A 155 -3.09 9.51 8.33
N GLY A 156 -4.36 9.89 8.53
CA GLY A 156 -4.82 11.28 8.57
C GLY A 156 -4.53 12.09 7.29
N GLY A 157 -4.36 11.43 6.14
CA GLY A 157 -3.95 12.07 4.89
C GLY A 157 -2.51 12.62 4.90
N SER A 158 -1.76 12.43 5.98
CA SER A 158 -0.42 13.00 6.13
C SER A 158 0.58 12.32 5.23
N TYR A 159 1.36 13.11 4.49
CA TYR A 159 2.23 12.58 3.44
C TYR A 159 3.45 13.45 3.21
N GLY A 160 4.57 12.80 2.89
CA GLY A 160 5.68 13.40 2.17
C GLY A 160 6.47 12.29 1.48
N PRO A 161 7.01 12.52 0.27
CA PRO A 161 7.71 11.48 -0.49
C PRO A 161 8.94 10.93 0.26
N GLN A 162 9.49 11.68 1.22
CA GLN A 162 10.56 11.23 2.11
C GLN A 162 10.16 9.98 2.92
N LEU A 163 8.90 9.86 3.34
CA LEU A 163 8.39 8.67 4.02
C LEU A 163 8.48 7.44 3.09
N THR A 164 8.08 7.57 1.82
CA THR A 164 8.19 6.47 0.86
C THR A 164 9.65 6.06 0.61
N GLY A 165 10.57 7.02 0.63
CA GLY A 165 12.01 6.75 0.54
C GLY A 165 12.58 6.05 1.79
N ALA A 166 12.03 6.32 2.98
CA ALA A 166 12.38 5.59 4.20
C ALA A 166 11.88 4.14 4.15
N LEU A 167 10.63 3.94 3.74
CA LEU A 167 10.03 2.59 3.62
C LEU A 167 10.80 1.70 2.63
N SER A 168 11.38 2.28 1.59
CA SER A 168 12.27 1.56 0.68
C SER A 168 13.43 0.88 1.40
N GLN A 169 14.06 1.58 2.37
CA GLN A 169 15.16 1.03 3.16
C GLN A 169 14.68 -0.03 4.17
N MET A 170 13.41 0.04 4.55
CA MET A 170 12.76 -0.93 5.43
C MET A 170 12.22 -2.15 4.67
N ASN A 171 12.33 -2.18 3.33
CA ASN A 171 11.68 -3.16 2.45
C ASN A 171 10.17 -3.25 2.64
N ALA A 172 9.51 -2.11 2.90
CA ALA A 172 8.08 -2.04 3.17
C ALA A 172 7.33 -1.29 2.05
N GLY A 173 6.09 -1.73 1.77
CA GLY A 173 5.18 -1.05 0.84
C GLY A 173 4.50 0.18 1.48
N TYR A 174 3.93 1.05 0.64
CA TYR A 174 3.13 2.19 1.07
C TYR A 174 1.69 2.05 0.62
N VAL A 175 0.74 2.07 1.55
CA VAL A 175 -0.69 1.89 1.31
C VAL A 175 -1.42 3.22 1.45
N TYR A 176 -2.48 3.41 0.66
CA TYR A 176 -3.21 4.66 0.49
C TYR A 176 -2.37 5.78 -0.13
N SER A 177 -1.59 5.42 -1.15
CA SER A 177 -0.69 6.33 -1.83
C SER A 177 -1.46 7.41 -2.60
N PRO A 178 -1.06 8.70 -2.46
CA PRO A 178 -1.57 9.76 -3.33
C PRO A 178 -0.97 9.69 -4.75
N VAL A 179 0.09 8.89 -4.95
CA VAL A 179 0.72 8.69 -6.26
C VAL A 179 0.01 7.53 -6.97
N SER A 180 -0.52 7.81 -8.16
CA SER A 180 -1.29 6.84 -8.95
C SER A 180 -1.01 6.95 -10.44
N LEU A 181 -1.35 5.88 -11.18
CA LEU A 181 -1.35 5.84 -12.64
C LEU A 181 -2.72 5.36 -13.12
N PRO A 182 -3.30 5.96 -14.18
CA PRO A 182 -4.60 5.55 -14.69
C PRO A 182 -4.64 4.06 -15.03
N GLY A 183 -5.64 3.35 -14.49
CA GLY A 183 -5.81 1.91 -14.72
C GLY A 183 -4.92 0.98 -13.89
N HIS A 184 -4.17 1.51 -12.91
CA HIS A 184 -3.29 0.72 -12.06
C HIS A 184 -3.63 0.86 -10.58
N ASN A 185 -3.77 -0.28 -9.88
CA ASN A 185 -4.04 -0.34 -8.44
C ASN A 185 -2.76 -0.16 -7.58
N ALA A 186 -1.59 -0.29 -8.20
CA ALA A 186 -0.30 -0.11 -7.56
C ALA A 186 0.72 0.50 -8.52
N VAL A 187 1.66 1.28 -7.99
CA VAL A 187 2.71 1.96 -8.74
C VAL A 187 4.06 1.80 -8.05
N TRP A 188 5.13 1.72 -8.83
CA TRP A 188 6.48 1.76 -8.29
C TRP A 188 6.95 3.21 -8.21
N PHE A 189 7.14 3.73 -7.00
CA PHE A 189 7.53 5.12 -6.76
C PHE A 189 8.50 5.21 -5.58
N CYS A 190 9.57 6.01 -5.72
CA CYS A 190 10.63 6.15 -4.71
C CYS A 190 11.22 4.80 -4.22
N ASN A 191 11.38 3.84 -5.13
CA ASN A 191 11.88 2.49 -4.85
C ASN A 191 11.03 1.71 -3.84
N THR A 192 9.72 2.00 -3.83
CA THR A 192 8.72 1.40 -2.95
C THR A 192 7.48 1.05 -3.77
N LEU A 193 6.86 -0.10 -3.48
CA LEU A 193 5.56 -0.45 -4.05
C LEU A 193 4.48 0.36 -3.32
N ASN A 194 3.75 1.18 -4.07
CA ASN A 194 2.72 2.08 -3.58
C ASN A 194 1.35 1.57 -4.03
N PHE A 195 0.44 1.32 -3.11
CA PHE A 195 -0.92 0.90 -3.38
C PHE A 195 -1.85 2.11 -3.32
N GLN A 196 -2.66 2.31 -4.35
CA GLN A 196 -3.62 3.39 -4.40
C GLN A 196 -4.83 3.07 -3.51
N ASP A 197 -5.39 4.11 -2.89
CA ASP A 197 -6.70 4.02 -2.26
C ASP A 197 -7.79 4.13 -3.34
N TYR A 198 -8.61 3.09 -3.52
CA TYR A 198 -9.85 3.22 -4.27
C TYR A 198 -10.90 3.81 -3.33
N THR A 199 -10.92 5.13 -3.25
CA THR A 199 -12.14 5.82 -2.85
C THR A 199 -13.15 5.56 -3.98
N PHE A 200 -14.15 4.71 -3.70
CA PHE A 200 -15.32 4.50 -4.54
C PHE A 200 -16.08 5.82 -4.77
#